data_AF-A0A1M6LMM3-F1
#
_entry.id   AF-A0A1M6LMM3-F1
#
_cell.length_a   1.000
_cell.length_b   1.000
_cell.length_c   1.000
_cell.angle_alpha   90.00
_cell.angle_beta   90.00
_cell.angle_gamma   90.00
#
_symmetry.space_group_name_H-M   'P 1'
#
loop_
_entity.id
_entity.type
_entity.pdbx_description
1 polymer ?
#
loop_
_entity_poly.entity_id
_entity_poly.type
_entity_poly.pdbx_seq_one_letter_code
_entity_poly.pdbx_strand_id
1 'polypeptide(L)' 'MSINDQLVSYTERSDGRVDVTYDGEPILVLREPPTSAFRVNALQILIERHLVELGDDERLRYYRRSEAATA' A
#
# COMPACT_ATOMS: atom_id res chain seq x y z
N MET A 1 -2.83 -10.56 7.95
CA MET A 1 -3.83 -10.26 6.91
C MET A 1 -3.01 -10.12 5.65
N SER A 2 -3.19 -10.98 4.65
CA SER A 2 -2.31 -10.96 3.47
C SER A 2 -2.52 -9.67 2.69
N ILE A 3 -1.44 -8.96 2.36
CA ILE A 3 -1.50 -7.78 1.51
C ILE A 3 -1.87 -8.21 0.09
N ASN A 4 -2.76 -7.45 -0.54
CA ASN A 4 -2.99 -7.56 -1.97
C ASN A 4 -2.06 -6.57 -2.69
N ASP A 5 -0.96 -7.08 -3.27
CA ASP A 5 0.02 -6.25 -3.97
C ASP A 5 -0.59 -5.47 -5.16
N GLN A 6 -1.73 -5.88 -5.69
CA GLN A 6 -2.44 -5.16 -6.76
C GLN A 6 -3.04 -3.82 -6.29
N LEU A 7 -3.21 -3.64 -4.98
CA LEU A 7 -3.71 -2.40 -4.39
C LEU A 7 -2.58 -1.40 -4.12
N VAL A 8 -1.31 -1.80 -4.28
CA VAL A 8 -0.17 -0.90 -4.15
C VAL A 8 -0.04 -0.11 -5.44
N SER A 9 -0.05 1.22 -5.34
CA SER A 9 0.21 2.10 -6.49
C SER A 9 1.38 3.04 -6.24
N TYR A 10 2.08 3.36 -7.33
CA TYR A 10 3.26 4.20 -7.36
C TYR A 10 2.98 5.40 -8.25
N THR A 11 3.06 6.60 -7.71
CA THR A 11 2.87 7.84 -8.48
C THR A 11 4.13 8.69 -8.40
N GLU A 12 4.70 9.06 -9.55
CA GLU A 12 5.89 9.90 -9.60
C GLU A 12 5.53 11.36 -9.27
N ARG A 13 6.34 11.98 -8.43
CA ARG A 13 6.25 13.39 -8.04
C ARG A 13 7.11 14.25 -8.95
N SER A 14 6.79 15.55 -8.99
CA SER A 14 7.59 16.55 -9.72
C SER A 14 9.04 16.69 -9.21
N ASP A 15 9.35 16.21 -8.01
CA ASP A 15 10.69 16.21 -7.43
C ASP A 15 11.46 14.88 -7.62
N GLY A 16 10.92 13.97 -8.45
CA GLY A 16 11.55 12.69 -8.76
C GLY A 16 11.39 11.62 -7.67
N ARG A 17 10.63 11.90 -6.60
CA ARG A 17 10.24 10.88 -5.61
C ARG A 17 8.97 10.15 -6.05
N VAL A 18 8.64 9.07 -5.36
CA VAL A 18 7.48 8.22 -5.64
C VAL A 18 6.56 8.18 -4.43
N ASP A 19 5.32 8.60 -4.61
CA ASP A 19 4.24 8.31 -3.69
C ASP A 19 3.87 6.85 -3.75
N VAL A 20 3.86 6.19 -2.59
CA VAL A 20 3.35 4.84 -2.42
C VAL A 20 2.03 4.91 -1.70
N THR A 21 0.98 4.44 -2.36
CA THR A 21 -0.34 4.31 -1.75
C THR A 21 -0.77 2.86 -1.70
N TYR A 22 -1.65 2.54 -0.75
CA TYR A 22 -2.33 1.26 -0.68
C TYR A 22 -3.84 1.52 -0.71
N ASP A 23 -4.53 1.03 -1.75
CA ASP A 23 -5.97 1.28 -1.96
C ASP A 23 -6.34 2.78 -1.96
N GLY A 24 -5.42 3.62 -2.47
CA GLY A 24 -5.56 5.06 -2.54
C GLY A 24 -5.16 5.84 -1.29
N GLU A 25 -4.85 5.17 -0.17
CA GLU A 25 -4.35 5.83 1.04
C GLU A 25 -2.83 5.97 1.02
N PRO A 26 -2.27 7.15 1.36
CA PRO A 26 -0.83 7.38 1.35
C PRO A 26 -0.14 6.62 2.48
N ILE A 27 0.87 5.82 2.13
CA ILE A 27 1.66 5.05 3.09
C ILE A 27 3.00 5.72 3.35
N LEU A 28 3.76 6.01 2.28
CA LEU A 28 5.04 6.70 2.38
C LEU A 28 5.49 7.27 1.03
N VAL A 29 6.59 8.01 1.07
CA VAL A 29 7.29 8.54 -0.10
C VAL A 29 8.66 7.88 -0.22
N LEU A 30 8.94 7.28 -1.37
CA LEU A 30 10.21 6.65 -1.70
C LEU A 30 11.01 7.48 -2.70
N ARG A 31 12.32 7.23 -2.81
CA ARG A 31 13.14 7.79 -3.90
C ARG A 31 12.86 7.10 -5.23
N GLU A 32 12.48 5.83 -5.20
CA GLU A 32 12.25 4.96 -6.36
C GLU A 32 11.36 3.79 -5.91
N PRO A 33 10.65 3.11 -6.82
CA PRO A 33 9.89 1.90 -6.48
C PRO A 33 10.83 0.78 -5.98
N PRO A 34 10.37 -0.09 -5.07
CA PRO A 34 11.19 -1.17 -4.55
C PRO A 34 11.47 -2.21 -5.65
N THR A 35 12.75 -2.43 -5.96
CA THR A 35 13.19 -3.39 -6.99
C THR A 35 13.70 -4.71 -6.42
N SER A 36 14.06 -4.75 -5.13
CA SER A 36 14.55 -5.97 -4.48
C SER A 36 13.48 -6.60 -3.59
N ALA A 37 13.48 -7.93 -3.53
CA ALA A 37 12.56 -8.69 -2.67
C ALA A 37 12.59 -8.23 -1.21
N PHE A 38 13.77 -7.87 -0.70
CA PHE A 38 13.91 -7.30 0.64
C PHE A 38 13.13 -5.99 0.80
N ARG A 39 13.24 -5.06 -0.16
CA ARG A 39 12.53 -3.78 -0.10
C ARG A 39 11.03 -3.93 -0.30
N VAL A 40 10.61 -4.88 -1.15
CA VAL A 40 9.19 -5.24 -1.31
C VAL A 40 8.62 -5.78 0.01
N ASN A 41 9.31 -6.71 0.68
CA ASN A 41 8.88 -7.22 1.98
C ASN A 41 8.84 -6.12 3.06
N ALA A 42 9.82 -5.21 3.07
CA ALA A 42 9.81 -4.09 4.00
C ALA A 42 8.60 -3.16 3.77
N LEU A 43 8.25 -2.90 2.51
CA LEU A 43 7.04 -2.14 2.16
C LEU A 43 5.77 -2.86 2.62
N GLN A 44 5.69 -4.18 2.43
CA GLN A 44 4.56 -4.98 2.90
C GLN A 44 4.39 -4.86 4.42
N ILE A 45 5.46 -4.96 5.20
CA ILE A 45 5.37 -4.78 6.67
C ILE A 45 4.82 -3.39 7.04
N LEU A 46 5.21 -2.33 6.32
CA LEU A 46 4.72 -0.98 6.57
C LEU A 46 3.22 -0.85 6.26
N ILE A 47 2.77 -1.46 5.16
CA ILE A 47 1.35 -1.50 4.79
C ILE A 47 0.56 -2.32 5.81
N GLU A 48 1.06 -3.49 6.25
CA GLU A 48 0.38 -4.30 7.26
C GLU A 48 0.19 -3.53 8.56
N ARG A 49 1.25 -2.81 8.99
CA ARG A 49 1.18 -1.96 10.16
C ARG A 49 0.15 -0.85 10.00
N HIS A 50 0.14 -0.18 8.84
CA HIS A 50 -0.86 0.85 8.54
C HIS A 50 -2.28 0.28 8.67
N LEU A 51 -2.55 -0.89 8.10
CA LEU A 51 -3.86 -1.55 8.18
C LEU A 51 -4.26 -2.00 9.59
N VAL A 52 -3.30 -2.22 10.49
CA VAL A 52 -3.56 -2.51 11.91
C VAL A 52 -3.91 -1.24 12.69
N GLU A 53 -3.33 -0.10 12.31
CA GLU A 53 -3.57 1.19 12.94
C GLU A 53 -4.91 1.83 12.50
N LEU A 54 -5.52 1.34 11.41
CA LEU A 54 -6.84 1.77 10.95
C LEU A 54 -7.98 1.41 11.92
N GLY A 55 -8.95 2.30 12.03
CA GLY A 55 -10.20 2.04 12.75
C GLY A 55 -11.08 1.00 12.05
N ASP A 56 -12.10 0.48 12.76
CA ASP A 56 -12.98 -0.59 12.26
C ASP A 56 -13.69 -0.22 10.94
N ASP A 57 -14.14 1.02 10.80
CA ASP A 57 -14.83 1.51 9.59
C ASP A 57 -13.90 1.59 8.37
N GLU A 58 -12.64 1.94 8.59
CA GLU A 58 -11.63 2.04 7.53
C GLU A 58 -11.26 0.64 7.07
N ARG A 59 -10.99 -0.28 8.00
CA ARG A 59 -10.72 -1.71 7.73
C ARG A 59 -11.83 -2.37 6.92
N LEU A 60 -13.10 -2.05 7.20
CA LEU A 60 -14.25 -2.60 6.49
C LEU A 60 -14.31 -2.13 5.03
N ARG A 61 -13.92 -0.88 4.74
CA ARG A 61 -13.80 -0.36 3.36
C ARG A 61 -12.71 -1.07 2.59
N TYR A 62 -11.56 -1.31 3.22
CA TYR A 62 -10.46 -2.07 2.63
C TYR A 62 -10.88 -3.50 2.27
N TYR A 63 -11.57 -4.20 3.18
CA TYR A 63 -12.03 -5.57 2.93
C TYR A 63 -12.95 -5.63 1.70
N ARG A 64 -13.92 -4.70 1.60
CA ARG A 64 -14.84 -4.64 0.45
C ARG A 64 -14.15 -4.32 -0.89
N ARG A 65 -13.16 -3.41 -0.88
CA ARG A 65 -12.41 -3.06 -2.11
C ARG A 65 -11.44 -4.17 -2.53
N SER A 66 -10.80 -4.84 -1.58
CA SER A 66 -9.96 -5.99 -1.85
C SER A 66 -10.74 -7.13 -2.52
N GLU A 67 -11.94 -7.47 -2.01
CA GLU A 67 -12.78 -8.49 -2.64
C GLU A 67 -13.17 -8.13 -4.08
N ALA A 68 -13.51 -6.85 -4.33
CA ALA A 68 -13.85 -6.35 -5.66
C ALA A 68 -12.66 -6.34 -6.65
N ALA A 69 -11.43 -6.19 -6.17
CA ALA A 69 -10.23 -6.24 -7.01
C ALA A 69 -9.85 -7.68 -7.44
N THR A 70 -10.31 -8.68 -6.69
CA THR A 70 -10.07 -10.11 -6.96
C THR A 70 -11.18 -10.81 -7.75
N ALA A 71 -12.29 -10.13 -8.04
CA ALA A 71 -13.44 -10.64 -8.79
C ALA A 71 -13.37 -10.29 -10.28
#